data_AF-A0A9D8XRP6-F1
#
_entry.id   AF-A0A9D8XRP6-F1
#
_cell.length_a   1.000
_cell.length_b   1.000
_cell.length_c   1.000
_cell.angle_alpha   90.00
_cell.angle_beta   90.00
_cell.angle_gamma   90.00
#
_symmetry.space_group_name_H-M   'P 1'
#
loop_
_entity.id
_entity.type
_entity.pdbx_description
1 polymer ?
#
loop_
_entity_poly.entity_id
_entity_poly.type
_entity_poly.pdbx_seq_one_letter_code
_entity_poly.pdbx_strand_id
1 'polypeptide(L)'
;MYKSFPQYLKEIFPCKVQKISLNVGLNCPNRDGTIGRGGCTYCNNRSFNPAYCDEYKSVTTQLDEGVAFFAHKYPEMEYLAYFQSYTNTYGEESRLRACYEEALAYPKVRGLIIATRPDCISASLMDYFAELAQRTFLLIELGVESLSDETLRLINRGHDVACARQCVHALAA
;
A
#
# COMPACT_ATOMS: atom_id res chain seq x y z
N MET A 1 -23.88 9.20 4.00
CA MET A 1 -23.47 10.08 2.88
C MET A 1 -22.09 9.65 2.42
N TYR A 2 -21.89 9.41 1.12
CA TYR A 2 -20.60 8.99 0.55
C TYR A 2 -19.65 10.19 0.47
N LYS A 3 -18.42 10.04 0.95
CA LYS A 3 -17.32 10.99 0.76
C LYS A 3 -16.32 10.39 -0.21
N SER A 4 -15.98 11.13 -1.26
CA SER A 4 -14.87 10.73 -2.14
C SER A 4 -13.54 10.78 -1.37
N PHE A 5 -12.58 9.95 -1.76
CA PHE A 5 -11.27 9.93 -1.11
C PHE A 5 -10.57 11.30 -1.06
N PRO A 6 -10.60 12.13 -2.12
CA PRO A 6 -10.06 13.49 -2.04
C PRO A 6 -10.81 14.41 -1.07
N GLN A 7 -12.11 14.23 -0.87
CA GLN A 7 -12.86 14.99 0.14
C GLN A 7 -12.45 14.56 1.55
N TYR A 8 -12.29 13.26 1.79
CA TYR A 8 -11.79 12.74 3.06
C TYR A 8 -10.40 13.31 3.41
N LEU A 9 -9.46 13.30 2.46
CA LEU A 9 -8.13 13.85 2.69
C LEU A 9 -8.13 15.36 3.00
N LYS A 10 -9.06 16.13 2.43
CA LYS A 10 -9.20 17.57 2.72
C LYS A 10 -9.68 17.86 4.14
N GLU A 11 -10.28 16.89 4.82
CA GLU A 11 -10.70 17.03 6.22
C GLU A 11 -9.54 16.79 7.18
N ILE A 12 -8.52 16.05 6.74
CA ILE A 12 -7.35 15.68 7.55
C ILE A 12 -6.19 16.64 7.33
N PHE A 13 -5.94 17.03 6.08
CA PHE A 13 -4.78 17.81 5.70
C PHE A 13 -5.18 19.23 5.28
N PRO A 14 -4.45 20.26 5.76
CA PRO A 14 -4.75 21.66 5.43
C PRO A 14 -4.36 22.03 3.99
N CYS A 15 -3.57 21.18 3.33
CA CYS A 15 -3.06 21.41 1.98
C CYS A 15 -3.41 20.24 1.03
N LYS A 16 -3.07 20.40 -0.25
CA LYS A 16 -3.25 19.34 -1.24
C LYS A 16 -2.21 18.24 -1.01
N VAL A 17 -2.68 17.01 -0.79
CA VAL A 17 -1.80 15.85 -0.66
C VAL A 17 -1.84 15.00 -1.92
N GLN A 18 -0.66 14.55 -2.38
CA GLN A 18 -0.49 13.72 -3.56
C GLN A 18 0.08 12.35 -3.17
N LYS A 19 -0.54 11.27 -3.65
CA LYS A 19 0.03 9.92 -3.51
C LYS A 19 1.27 9.81 -4.41
N ILE A 20 2.38 9.35 -3.87
CA ILE A 20 3.59 9.00 -4.61
C ILE A 20 3.75 7.49 -4.57
N SER A 21 3.61 6.83 -5.71
CA SER A 21 3.70 5.37 -5.79
C SER A 21 5.12 4.91 -5.53
N LEU A 22 5.28 3.81 -4.81
CA LEU A 22 6.55 3.20 -4.48
C LEU A 22 6.54 1.72 -4.86
N ASN A 23 7.65 1.27 -5.44
CA ASN A 23 7.93 -0.14 -5.67
C ASN A 23 9.21 -0.52 -4.93
N VAL A 24 9.07 -1.28 -3.84
CA VAL A 24 10.19 -1.72 -2.99
C VAL A 24 10.67 -3.13 -3.30
N GLY A 25 10.32 -3.68 -4.47
CA GLY A 25 10.78 -5.00 -4.92
C GLY A 25 10.25 -6.16 -4.08
N LEU A 26 9.06 -6.01 -3.50
CA LEU A 26 8.35 -7.09 -2.80
C LEU A 26 7.55 -7.92 -3.81
N ASN A 27 7.25 -9.17 -3.45
CA ASN A 27 6.47 -10.08 -4.29
C ASN A 27 5.08 -10.32 -3.69
N CYS A 28 4.33 -11.24 -4.29
CA CYS A 28 3.04 -11.70 -3.80
C CYS A 28 3.08 -13.23 -3.65
N PRO A 29 2.62 -13.79 -2.52
CA PRO A 29 2.65 -15.23 -2.29
C PRO A 29 1.78 -16.02 -3.28
N ASN A 30 0.79 -15.35 -3.88
CA ASN A 30 -0.06 -15.92 -4.93
C ASN A 30 0.61 -15.97 -6.30
N ARG A 31 1.79 -15.34 -6.44
CA ARG A 31 2.61 -15.34 -7.66
C ARG A 31 3.79 -16.28 -7.55
N ASP A 32 4.46 -16.28 -6.41
CA ASP A 32 5.74 -16.98 -6.21
C ASP A 32 5.61 -18.49 -5.95
N GLY A 33 4.40 -19.00 -5.72
CA GLY A 33 4.15 -20.41 -5.44
C GLY A 33 3.82 -20.74 -3.98
N THR A 34 3.90 -19.77 -3.07
CA THR A 34 3.67 -19.99 -1.63
C THR A 34 2.22 -20.35 -1.30
N ILE A 35 1.25 -19.62 -1.87
CA ILE A 35 -0.18 -19.95 -1.76
C ILE A 35 -0.86 -20.21 -3.10
N GLY A 36 -0.21 -19.81 -4.20
CA GLY A 36 -0.71 -19.95 -5.56
C GLY A 36 0.39 -19.65 -6.58
N ARG A 37 0.13 -19.96 -7.85
CA ARG A 37 1.07 -19.71 -8.95
C ARG A 37 0.44 -18.79 -10.00
N GLY A 38 1.25 -17.94 -10.61
CA GLY A 38 0.84 -17.05 -11.71
C GLY A 38 0.15 -15.74 -11.28
N GLY A 39 -0.34 -15.64 -10.04
CA GLY A 39 -1.04 -14.48 -9.52
C GLY A 39 -2.52 -14.43 -9.90
N CYS A 40 -3.19 -13.36 -9.48
CA CYS A 40 -4.59 -13.13 -9.86
C CYS A 40 -4.69 -13.00 -11.39
N THR A 41 -5.77 -13.50 -11.98
CA THR A 41 -5.94 -13.59 -13.44
C THR A 41 -5.86 -12.24 -14.16
N TYR A 42 -6.17 -11.13 -13.47
CA TYR A 42 -6.12 -9.76 -13.98
C TYR A 42 -4.87 -8.97 -13.55
N CYS A 43 -4.00 -9.55 -12.71
CA CYS A 43 -2.91 -8.81 -12.08
C CYS A 43 -1.76 -8.54 -13.07
N ASN A 44 -1.59 -7.27 -13.45
CA ASN A 44 -0.45 -6.80 -14.23
C ASN A 44 0.16 -5.54 -13.60
N ASN A 45 0.96 -5.68 -12.54
CA ASN A 45 1.54 -4.49 -11.87
C ASN A 45 2.44 -3.64 -12.78
N ARG A 46 3.02 -4.21 -13.85
CA ARG A 46 3.82 -3.44 -14.81
C ARG A 46 3.00 -2.37 -15.55
N SER A 47 1.69 -2.55 -15.71
CA SER A 47 0.84 -1.54 -16.35
C SER A 47 0.39 -0.40 -15.41
N PHE A 48 0.61 -0.55 -14.10
CA PHE A 48 0.08 0.39 -13.09
C PHE A 48 1.17 1.17 -12.34
N ASN A 49 2.45 0.89 -12.62
CA ASN A 49 3.58 1.57 -12.01
C ASN A 49 4.02 2.78 -12.86
N PRO A 50 4.09 3.99 -12.28
CA PRO A 50 4.74 5.13 -12.91
C PRO A 50 6.18 4.81 -13.33
N ALA A 51 6.69 5.50 -14.36
CA ALA A 51 8.04 5.29 -14.88
C ALA A 51 9.16 5.52 -13.84
N TYR A 52 8.90 6.30 -12.79
CA TYR A 52 9.84 6.54 -11.70
C TYR A 52 9.86 5.42 -10.65
N CYS A 53 8.86 4.54 -10.63
CA CYS A 53 8.81 3.41 -9.71
C CYS A 53 9.67 2.25 -10.23
N ASP A 54 10.78 1.98 -9.54
CA ASP A 54 11.74 0.96 -9.91
C ASP A 54 12.20 0.21 -8.65
N GLU A 55 12.17 -1.12 -8.70
CA GLU A 55 12.53 -2.00 -7.59
C GLU A 55 14.01 -1.93 -7.19
N TYR A 56 14.88 -1.43 -8.08
CA TYR A 56 16.31 -1.27 -7.83
C TYR A 56 16.65 0.09 -7.21
N LYS A 57 15.67 1.01 -7.07
CA LYS A 57 15.87 2.33 -6.47
C LYS A 57 15.48 2.33 -4.99
N SER A 58 16.15 3.15 -4.19
CA SER A 58 15.74 3.40 -2.80
C SER A 58 14.37 4.09 -2.75
N VAL A 59 13.71 4.04 -1.58
CA VAL A 59 12.44 4.73 -1.37
C VAL A 59 12.64 6.24 -1.56
N THR A 60 13.72 6.80 -1.04
CA THR A 60 14.07 8.22 -1.17
C THR A 60 14.18 8.64 -2.63
N THR A 61 14.90 7.89 -3.47
CA THR A 61 15.06 8.24 -4.89
C THR A 61 13.73 8.19 -5.63
N GLN A 62 12.88 7.19 -5.36
CA GLN A 62 11.54 7.14 -5.95
C GLN A 62 10.66 8.31 -5.50
N LEU A 63 10.79 8.73 -4.24
CA LEU A 63 10.09 9.92 -3.72
C LEU A 63 10.58 11.19 -4.41
N ASP A 64 11.90 11.39 -4.56
CA ASP A 64 12.45 12.56 -5.27
C ASP A 64 11.89 12.67 -6.71
N GLU A 65 11.96 11.57 -7.46
CA GLU A 65 11.47 11.54 -8.85
C GLU A 65 9.95 11.72 -8.93
N GLY A 66 9.19 11.08 -8.03
CA GLY A 66 7.74 11.21 -7.97
C GLY A 66 7.30 12.62 -7.57
N VAL A 67 7.97 13.23 -6.60
CA VAL A 67 7.76 14.62 -6.18
C VAL A 67 8.04 15.56 -7.33
N ALA A 68 9.20 15.42 -8.00
CA ALA A 68 9.55 16.22 -9.18
C ALA A 68 8.51 16.07 -10.30
N PHE A 69 8.02 14.85 -10.52
CA PHE A 69 6.98 14.57 -11.51
C PHE A 69 5.68 15.33 -11.22
N PHE A 70 5.27 15.45 -9.95
CA PHE A 70 4.03 16.14 -9.60
C PHE A 70 4.19 17.62 -9.24
N ALA A 71 5.41 18.12 -8.99
CA ALA A 71 5.68 19.47 -8.46
C ALA A 71 5.01 20.60 -9.27
N HIS A 72 4.80 20.42 -10.57
CA HIS A 72 4.16 21.40 -11.44
C HIS A 72 2.64 21.56 -11.23
N LYS A 73 1.97 20.65 -10.49
CA LYS A 73 0.52 20.66 -10.35
C LYS A 73 0.01 21.68 -9.33
N TYR A 74 0.69 21.80 -8.19
CA TYR A 74 0.31 22.72 -7.13
C TYR A 74 1.57 23.23 -6.39
N PRO A 75 1.64 24.52 -6.03
CA PRO A 75 2.84 25.11 -5.40
C PRO A 75 3.18 24.52 -4.03
N GLU A 76 2.16 24.20 -3.23
CA GLU A 76 2.29 23.71 -1.86
C GLU A 76 1.61 22.35 -1.73
N MET A 77 2.34 21.30 -2.13
CA MET A 77 1.92 19.92 -1.92
C MET A 77 2.69 19.26 -0.79
N GLU A 78 1.96 18.41 -0.09
CA GLU A 78 2.51 17.36 0.75
C GLU A 78 2.22 16.00 0.10
N TYR A 79 2.82 14.94 0.65
CA TYR A 79 2.84 13.64 -0.01
C TYR A 79 2.38 12.52 0.92
N LEU A 80 1.74 11.52 0.34
CA LEU A 80 1.52 10.22 0.97
C LEU A 80 2.35 9.18 0.21
N ALA A 81 3.27 8.54 0.91
CA ALA A 81 4.07 7.47 0.33
C ALA A 81 3.18 6.24 0.15
N TYR A 82 2.99 5.81 -1.10
CA TYR A 82 2.04 4.79 -1.48
C TYR A 82 2.75 3.50 -1.91
N PHE A 83 2.85 2.56 -0.98
CA PHE A 83 3.33 1.21 -1.23
C PHE A 83 2.25 0.44 -1.99
N GLN A 84 2.30 0.53 -3.32
CA GLN A 84 1.25 0.07 -4.22
C GLN A 84 1.52 -1.33 -4.78
N SER A 85 2.78 -1.62 -5.12
CA SER A 85 3.13 -2.81 -5.90
C SER A 85 3.03 -4.10 -5.07
N TYR A 86 2.31 -5.09 -5.59
CA TYR A 86 2.21 -6.43 -5.01
C TYR A 86 1.63 -6.48 -3.58
N THR A 87 2.31 -7.14 -2.65
CA THR A 87 1.85 -7.35 -1.27
C THR A 87 2.85 -6.70 -0.35
N ASN A 88 2.59 -5.45 0.02
CA ASN A 88 3.57 -4.63 0.74
C ASN A 88 3.74 -4.98 2.20
N THR A 89 3.22 -6.12 2.65
CA THR A 89 3.50 -6.73 3.96
C THR A 89 4.10 -8.14 3.83
N TYR A 90 4.44 -8.57 2.61
CA TYR A 90 5.02 -9.87 2.33
C TYR A 90 6.53 -9.75 2.09
N GLY A 91 7.31 -10.03 3.13
CA GLY A 91 8.75 -9.94 3.12
C GLY A 91 9.31 -10.06 4.54
N GLU A 92 10.62 -9.89 4.67
CA GLU A 92 11.27 -9.83 5.98
C GLU A 92 10.85 -8.53 6.69
N GLU A 93 10.41 -8.64 7.94
CA GLU A 93 9.74 -7.55 8.64
C GLU A 93 10.64 -6.35 8.91
N SER A 94 11.92 -6.56 9.21
CA SER A 94 12.88 -5.47 9.41
C SER A 94 13.08 -4.66 8.12
N ARG A 95 13.12 -5.31 6.95
CA ARG A 95 13.14 -4.65 5.64
C ARG A 95 11.87 -3.85 5.39
N LEU A 96 10.69 -4.42 5.69
CA LEU A 96 9.41 -3.70 5.52
C LEU A 96 9.40 -2.42 6.35
N ARG A 97 9.70 -2.53 7.65
CA ARG A 97 9.78 -1.39 8.58
C ARG A 97 10.80 -0.36 8.10
N ALA A 98 11.99 -0.79 7.69
CA ALA A 98 13.02 0.11 7.16
C ALA A 98 12.52 0.94 5.96
N CYS A 99 11.80 0.33 5.03
CA CYS A 99 11.22 1.06 3.89
C CYS A 99 10.14 2.06 4.33
N TYR A 100 9.29 1.70 5.30
CA TYR A 100 8.26 2.60 5.82
C TYR A 100 8.86 3.80 6.56
N GLU A 101 9.88 3.57 7.40
CA GLU A 101 10.58 4.63 8.12
C GLU A 101 11.36 5.54 7.16
N GLU A 102 12.00 4.98 6.12
CA GLU A 102 12.66 5.77 5.08
C GLU A 102 11.67 6.72 4.39
N ALA A 103 10.46 6.23 4.06
CA ALA A 103 9.41 7.06 3.49
C ALA A 103 8.95 8.17 4.45
N LEU A 104 8.77 7.85 5.74
CA LEU A 104 8.33 8.82 6.75
C LEU A 104 9.39 9.87 7.09
N ALA A 105 10.67 9.55 6.92
CA ALA A 105 11.77 10.50 7.09
C ALA A 105 11.87 11.52 5.95
N TYR A 106 11.21 11.27 4.81
CA TYR A 106 11.26 12.15 3.65
C TYR A 106 10.51 13.48 3.89
N PRO A 107 11.10 14.65 3.56
CA PRO A 107 10.45 15.94 3.76
C PRO A 107 9.06 16.03 3.09
N LYS A 108 8.07 16.54 3.84
CA LYS A 108 6.67 16.70 3.37
C LYS A 108 5.90 15.40 3.10
N VAL A 109 6.45 14.22 3.41
CA VAL A 109 5.63 13.01 3.54
C VAL A 109 4.87 13.09 4.86
N ARG A 110 3.56 12.94 4.81
CA ARG A 110 2.66 13.10 5.98
C ARG A 110 2.00 11.81 6.42
N GLY A 111 2.30 10.72 5.73
CA GLY A 111 1.66 9.45 5.97
C GLY A 111 1.96 8.40 4.92
N LEU A 112 1.53 7.19 5.24
CA LEU A 112 1.71 6.01 4.42
C LEU A 112 0.37 5.48 3.94
N ILE A 113 0.39 4.94 2.74
CA ILE A 113 -0.67 4.06 2.23
C ILE A 113 -0.02 2.73 1.88
N ILE A 114 -0.45 1.64 2.50
CA ILE A 114 0.12 0.32 2.33
C ILE A 114 -0.92 -0.61 1.70
N ALA A 115 -0.75 -0.90 0.41
CA ALA A 115 -1.58 -1.86 -0.30
C ALA A 115 -1.07 -3.29 -0.06
N THR A 116 -1.95 -4.16 0.45
CA THR A 116 -1.58 -5.53 0.79
C THR A 116 -2.74 -6.53 0.70
N ARG A 117 -2.43 -7.80 0.97
CA ARG A 117 -3.41 -8.88 1.07
C ARG A 117 -3.83 -9.08 2.53
N PRO A 118 -5.08 -9.51 2.79
CA PRO A 118 -5.58 -9.72 4.15
C PRO A 118 -4.91 -10.89 4.88
N ASP A 119 -4.33 -11.85 4.15
CA ASP A 119 -3.64 -13.04 4.66
C ASP A 119 -2.14 -12.83 4.91
N CYS A 120 -1.63 -11.61 4.73
CA CYS A 120 -0.18 -11.31 4.77
C CYS A 120 0.21 -10.30 5.86
N ILE A 121 -0.63 -10.10 6.88
CA ILE A 121 -0.33 -9.19 7.99
C ILE A 121 -0.07 -10.02 9.25
N SER A 122 1.17 -10.02 9.71
CA SER A 122 1.56 -10.68 10.97
C SER A 122 1.03 -9.90 12.18
N ALA A 123 0.92 -10.57 13.34
CA ALA A 123 0.56 -9.88 14.59
C ALA A 123 1.57 -8.76 14.93
N SER A 124 2.86 -9.01 14.71
CA SER A 124 3.92 -8.01 14.91
C SER A 124 3.79 -6.79 13.99
N LEU A 125 3.40 -6.99 12.72
CA LEU A 125 3.06 -5.88 11.82
C LEU A 125 1.79 -5.15 12.24
N MET A 126 0.80 -5.86 12.80
CA MET A 126 -0.41 -5.23 13.35
C MET A 126 -0.06 -4.29 14.50
N ASP A 127 0.76 -4.74 15.45
CA ASP A 127 1.23 -3.92 16.58
C ASP A 127 2.00 -2.69 16.08
N TYR A 128 2.87 -2.88 15.09
CA TYR A 128 3.61 -1.78 14.46
C TYR A 128 2.71 -0.80 13.72
N PHE A 129 1.67 -1.26 13.02
CA PHE A 129 0.70 -0.38 12.37
C PHE A 129 -0.13 0.42 13.38
N ALA A 130 -0.48 -0.18 14.52
CA ALA A 130 -1.13 0.53 15.61
C ALA A 130 -0.23 1.65 16.17
N GLU A 131 1.07 1.39 16.34
CA GLU A 131 2.05 2.42 16.74
C GLU A 131 2.16 3.53 15.67
N LEU A 132 2.31 3.15 14.40
CA LEU A 132 2.40 4.11 13.29
C LEU A 132 1.17 5.03 13.22
N ALA A 133 -0.03 4.47 13.33
CA ALA A 133 -1.27 5.22 13.25
C ALA A 133 -1.42 6.30 14.34
N GLN A 134 -0.70 6.17 15.47
CA GLN A 134 -0.68 7.18 16.53
C GLN A 134 0.19 8.39 16.19
N ARG A 135 1.21 8.23 15.34
CA ARG A 135 2.19 9.29 15.05
C ARG A 135 2.15 9.83 13.62
N THR A 136 1.47 9.15 12.71
CA THR A 136 1.36 9.56 11.30
C THR A 136 0.03 9.14 10.71
N PHE A 137 -0.35 9.72 9.57
CA PHE A 137 -1.49 9.21 8.82
C PHE A 137 -1.14 7.84 8.22
N LEU A 138 -1.93 6.82 8.54
CA LEU A 138 -1.78 5.48 7.99
C LEU A 138 -3.09 5.01 7.35
N LEU A 139 -3.00 4.48 6.14
CA LEU A 139 -4.10 3.82 5.46
C LEU A 139 -3.64 2.45 4.95
N ILE A 140 -4.29 1.38 5.41
CA ILE A 140 -4.07 0.03 4.87
C ILE A 140 -5.12 -0.24 3.79
N GLU A 141 -4.68 -0.49 2.57
CA GLU A 141 -5.55 -0.85 1.44
C GLU A 141 -5.52 -2.38 1.27
N LEU A 142 -6.63 -3.05 1.59
CA LEU A 142 -6.74 -4.50 1.46
C LEU A 142 -7.33 -4.89 0.10
N GLY A 143 -6.63 -5.76 -0.63
CA GLY A 143 -7.19 -6.39 -1.83
C GLY A 143 -8.25 -7.43 -1.46
N VAL A 144 -9.52 -7.02 -1.32
CA VAL A 144 -10.64 -7.94 -1.10
C VAL A 144 -11.17 -8.51 -2.42
N GLU A 145 -11.30 -7.64 -3.43
CA GLU A 145 -11.69 -7.91 -4.82
C GLU A 145 -13.13 -8.41 -5.04
N SER A 146 -13.63 -9.32 -4.22
CA SER A 146 -15.01 -9.80 -4.28
C SER A 146 -15.51 -10.29 -2.93
N LEU A 147 -16.83 -10.22 -2.73
CA LEU A 147 -17.55 -10.83 -1.61
C LEU A 147 -18.15 -12.20 -1.99
N SER A 148 -17.68 -12.81 -3.09
CA SER A 148 -18.06 -14.15 -3.52
C SER A 148 -16.84 -15.06 -3.65
N ASP A 149 -16.79 -16.13 -2.84
CA ASP A 149 -15.72 -17.12 -2.88
C ASP A 149 -15.62 -17.85 -4.24
N GLU A 150 -16.72 -17.94 -4.98
CA GLU A 150 -16.70 -18.44 -6.35
C GLU A 150 -15.90 -17.51 -7.27
N THR A 151 -16.16 -16.20 -7.21
CA THR A 151 -15.39 -15.21 -7.96
C THR A 151 -13.92 -15.20 -7.54
N LEU A 152 -13.65 -15.25 -6.23
CA LEU A 152 -12.27 -15.27 -5.71
C LEU A 152 -11.49 -16.48 -6.22
N ARG A 153 -12.13 -17.65 -6.34
CA ARG A 153 -11.54 -18.84 -6.96
C ARG A 153 -11.33 -18.65 -8.46
N LEU A 154 -12.31 -18.12 -9.18
CA LEU A 154 -12.22 -17.87 -10.62
C LEU A 154 -11.06 -16.94 -10.98
N ILE A 155 -10.84 -15.89 -10.19
CA ILE A 155 -9.75 -14.92 -10.42
C ILE A 155 -8.41 -15.35 -9.81
N ASN A 156 -8.31 -16.57 -9.28
CA ASN A 156 -7.13 -17.09 -8.59
C ASN A 156 -6.65 -16.12 -7.49
N ARG A 157 -7.52 -15.69 -6.56
CA ARG A 157 -7.15 -14.70 -5.53
C ARG A 157 -6.24 -15.28 -4.44
N GLY A 158 -6.43 -16.55 -4.08
CA GLY A 158 -5.64 -17.25 -3.05
C GLY A 158 -6.07 -16.97 -1.60
N HIS A 159 -7.16 -16.24 -1.37
CA HIS A 159 -7.85 -16.15 -0.07
C HIS A 159 -9.37 -16.10 -0.30
N ASP A 160 -10.15 -16.25 0.76
CA ASP A 160 -11.61 -16.22 0.75
C ASP A 160 -12.16 -14.92 1.38
N VAL A 161 -13.49 -14.78 1.40
CA VAL A 161 -14.19 -13.63 2.01
C VAL A 161 -14.02 -13.61 3.53
N ALA A 162 -13.95 -14.78 4.17
CA ALA A 162 -13.81 -14.89 5.62
C ALA A 162 -12.47 -14.30 6.10
N CYS A 163 -11.38 -14.61 5.41
CA CYS A 163 -10.05 -14.06 5.63
C CYS A 163 -10.06 -12.52 5.53
N ALA A 164 -10.64 -11.98 4.45
CA ALA A 164 -10.76 -10.53 4.28
C ALA A 164 -11.53 -9.88 5.43
N ARG A 165 -12.68 -10.44 5.81
CA ARG A 165 -13.51 -9.95 6.91
C ARG A 165 -12.76 -9.97 8.25
N GLN A 166 -12.06 -11.05 8.56
CA GLN A 166 -11.28 -11.17 9.80
C GLN A 166 -10.19 -10.10 9.86
N CYS A 167 -9.44 -9.90 8.77
CA CYS A 167 -8.39 -8.89 8.69
C CYS A 167 -8.95 -7.46 8.89
N VAL A 168 -10.09 -7.14 8.26
CA VAL A 168 -10.76 -5.85 8.43
C VAL A 168 -11.14 -5.60 9.90
N HIS A 169 -11.68 -6.61 10.59
CA HIS A 169 -12.01 -6.47 12.01
C HIS A 169 -10.77 -6.30 12.88
N ALA A 170 -9.68 -7.02 12.58
CA ALA A 170 -8.44 -6.93 13.34
C ALA A 170 -7.78 -5.54 13.19
N LEU A 171 -7.79 -4.96 12.00
CA LEU A 171 -7.24 -3.62 11.75
C LEU A 171 -8.10 -2.48 12.32
N ALA A 172 -9.37 -2.74 12.62
CA ALA A 172 -10.31 -1.75 13.15
C ALA A 172 -10.42 -1.80 14.69
N ALA A 173 -9.79 -2.77 15.33
CA ALA A 173 -9.76 -2.95 16.79
C ALA A 173 -8.69 -2.04 17.42
#